data_AF-A0A6C0AT11-F1
#
_entry.id   AF-A0A6C0AT11-F1
#
_cell.length_a   1.000
_cell.length_b   1.000
_cell.length_c   1.000
_cell.angle_alpha   90.00
_cell.angle_beta   90.00
_cell.angle_gamma   90.00
#
_symmetry.space_group_name_H-M   'P 1'
#
loop_
_entity.id
_entity.type
_entity.pdbx_description
1 polymer ?
#
loop_
_entity_poly.entity_id
_entity_poly.type
_entity_poly.pdbx_seq_one_letter_code
_entity_poly.pdbx_strand_id
1 'polypeptide(L)'
;MASPLSESQIQEVEQFINSGRDMSMPSISNCDIPSAVRCYNEIVDEPITTYKIFGSNGMGYLCYAYYKARNNSIYIISVSIQQLSSFWIVDDEWKKTIGL
;
A
#
# COMPACT_ATOMS: atom_id res chain seq x y z
N MET A 1 6.63 -3.48 13.47
CA MET A 1 7.51 -3.14 12.33
C MET A 1 6.90 -3.79 11.09
N ALA A 2 6.65 -3.04 10.03
CA ALA A 2 6.21 -3.64 8.77
C ALA A 2 7.31 -4.58 8.28
N SER A 3 6.96 -5.80 7.87
CA SER A 3 7.93 -6.71 7.28
C SER A 3 8.48 -6.09 6.00
N PRO A 4 9.82 -6.14 5.78
CA PRO A 4 10.38 -5.68 4.52
C PRO A 4 9.78 -6.47 3.35
N LEU A 5 9.61 -5.81 2.20
CA LEU A 5 9.14 -6.47 0.98
C LEU A 5 10.12 -7.58 0.58
N SER A 6 9.61 -8.68 0.03
CA SER A 6 10.46 -9.69 -0.57
C SER A 6 11.11 -9.17 -1.86
N GLU A 7 12.26 -9.74 -2.22
CA GLU A 7 12.94 -9.43 -3.49
C GLU A 7 12.03 -9.60 -4.72
N SER A 8 11.17 -10.62 -4.71
CA SER A 8 10.20 -10.82 -5.80
C SER A 8 9.17 -9.70 -5.89
N GLN A 9 8.63 -9.23 -4.75
CA GLN A 9 7.69 -8.11 -4.70
C GLN A 9 8.35 -6.80 -5.16
N ILE A 10 9.59 -6.57 -4.75
CA ILE A 10 10.37 -5.40 -5.19
C ILE A 10 10.56 -5.43 -6.70
N GLN A 11 10.97 -6.57 -7.27
CA GLN A 11 11.15 -6.72 -8.70
C GLN A 11 9.86 -6.49 -9.49
N GLU A 12 8.73 -7.00 -9.01
CA GLU A 12 7.42 -6.81 -9.64
C GLU A 12 7.03 -5.33 -9.72
N VAL A 13 7.14 -4.60 -8.60
CA VAL A 13 6.82 -3.17 -8.54
C VAL A 13 7.78 -2.34 -9.41
N GLU A 14 9.09 -2.59 -9.34
CA GLU A 14 10.07 -1.85 -10.13
C GLU A 14 9.95 -2.14 -11.64
N GLN A 15 9.61 -3.38 -12.04
CA GLN A 15 9.30 -3.70 -13.44
C GLN A 15 8.07 -2.93 -13.94
N PHE A 16 7.02 -2.83 -13.13
CA PHE A 16 5.83 -2.05 -13.47
C PHE A 16 6.17 -0.56 -13.65
N ILE A 17 6.90 0.05 -12.71
CA ILE A 17 7.35 1.45 -12.80
C ILE A 17 8.17 1.67 -14.07
N ASN A 18 9.14 0.79 -14.34
CA ASN A 18 10.03 0.91 -15.51
C ASN A 18 9.30 0.67 -16.84
N SER A 19 8.12 0.05 -16.82
CA SER A 19 7.30 -0.10 -18.03
C SER A 19 6.72 1.23 -18.52
N GLY A 20 6.67 2.26 -17.67
CA GLY A 20 6.13 3.59 -17.99
C GLY A 20 4.63 3.60 -18.30
N ARG A 21 3.91 2.50 -18.03
CA ARG A 21 2.46 2.43 -18.25
C ARG A 21 1.74 3.28 -17.21
N ASP A 22 0.87 4.17 -17.70
CA ASP A 22 -0.08 4.97 -16.92
C ASP A 22 0.54 5.77 -15.75
N MET A 23 1.30 6.81 -16.10
CA MET A 23 1.88 7.77 -15.15
C MET A 23 0.89 8.85 -14.68
N SER A 24 -0.43 8.59 -14.77
CA SER A 24 -1.43 9.55 -14.32
C SER A 24 -1.47 9.60 -12.79
N MET A 25 -1.63 10.81 -12.24
CA MET A 25 -1.78 10.97 -10.80
C MET A 25 -3.13 10.37 -10.37
N PRO A 26 -3.16 9.44 -9.39
CA PRO A 26 -4.42 8.87 -8.95
C PRO A 26 -5.29 9.94 -8.29
N SER A 27 -6.60 9.81 -8.47
CA SER A 27 -7.58 10.67 -7.79
C SER A 27 -7.72 10.25 -6.33
N ILE A 28 -6.84 10.75 -5.47
CA ILE A 28 -6.84 10.50 -4.03
C ILE A 28 -8.05 11.19 -3.39
N SER A 29 -8.78 10.49 -2.53
CA SER A 29 -9.93 11.05 -1.82
C SER A 29 -9.47 12.08 -0.78
N ASN A 30 -10.28 13.14 -0.57
CA ASN A 30 -9.98 14.16 0.43
C ASN A 30 -9.86 13.59 1.86
N CYS A 31 -10.56 12.48 2.16
CA CYS A 31 -10.45 11.80 3.46
C CYS A 31 -9.09 11.11 3.67
N ASP A 32 -8.39 10.76 2.60
CA ASP A 32 -7.10 10.06 2.66
C ASP A 32 -5.92 11.02 2.71
N ILE A 33 -6.11 12.30 2.35
CA ILE A 33 -5.03 13.31 2.32
C ILE A 33 -4.27 13.39 3.67
N PRO A 34 -4.92 13.46 4.85
CA PRO A 34 -4.19 13.49 6.12
C PRO A 34 -3.30 12.26 6.34
N SER A 35 -3.79 11.08 5.94
CA SER A 35 -3.04 9.83 6.02
C SER A 35 -1.89 9.79 5.02
N ALA A 36 -2.11 10.29 3.80
CA ALA A 36 -1.08 10.43 2.78
C ALA A 36 0.09 11.30 3.26
N VAL A 37 -0.20 12.49 3.81
CA VAL A 37 0.84 13.38 4.35
C VAL A 37 1.63 12.70 5.47
N ARG A 38 0.95 12.05 6.41
CA ARG A 38 1.61 11.31 7.49
C ARG A 38 2.53 10.21 6.95
N CYS A 39 2.02 9.34 6.08
CA CYS A 39 2.79 8.24 5.51
C CYS A 39 3.98 8.72 4.67
N TYR A 40 3.86 9.84 3.97
CA TYR A 40 4.98 10.44 3.24
C TYR A 40 6.10 10.89 4.18
N ASN A 41 5.76 11.60 5.25
CA ASN A 41 6.75 12.05 6.24
C ASN A 41 7.45 10.88 6.93
N GLU A 42 6.78 9.74 7.07
CA GLU A 42 7.44 8.56 7.62
C GLU A 42 8.30 7.82 6.58
N ILE A 43 7.90 7.77 5.31
CA ILE A 43 8.61 6.98 4.29
C ILE A 43 9.86 7.68 3.76
N VAL A 44 9.91 9.01 3.81
CA VAL A 44 11.04 9.79 3.28
C VAL A 44 12.36 9.44 3.96
N ASP A 45 12.34 9.12 5.25
CA ASP A 45 13.53 8.80 6.06
C ASP A 45 13.82 7.30 6.15
N GLU A 46 12.99 6.43 5.54
CA GLU A 46 13.21 4.98 5.60
C GLU A 46 14.52 4.61 4.88
N PRO A 47 15.45 3.88 5.52
CA PRO A 47 16.77 3.59 4.94
C PRO A 47 16.73 2.51 3.85
N ILE A 48 15.60 1.83 3.70
CA ILE A 48 15.42 0.68 2.81
C ILE A 48 14.20 0.86 1.91
N THR A 49 14.07 -0.03 0.93
CA THR A 49 12.88 -0.15 0.10
C THR A 49 11.66 -0.44 0.98
N THR A 50 10.66 0.43 0.90
CA THR A 50 9.49 0.40 1.80
C THR A 50 8.21 0.63 1.01
N TYR A 51 7.12 -0.01 1.47
CA TYR A 51 5.77 0.18 0.95
C TYR A 51 4.83 0.58 2.08
N LYS A 52 4.14 1.72 1.96
CA LYS A 52 3.18 2.21 2.96
C LYS A 52 1.84 2.57 2.34
N ILE A 53 0.81 1.80 2.70
CA ILE A 53 -0.57 2.09 2.34
C ILE A 53 -1.03 3.32 3.11
N PHE A 54 -1.59 4.30 2.42
CA PHE A 54 -2.10 5.53 3.03
C PHE A 54 -3.59 5.75 2.82
N GLY A 55 -4.22 5.07 1.87
CA GLY A 55 -5.64 5.25 1.60
C GLY A 55 -6.22 4.10 0.79
N SER A 56 -7.54 4.06 0.75
CA SER A 56 -8.29 3.16 -0.13
C SER A 56 -9.58 3.84 -0.57
N ASN A 57 -10.00 3.58 -1.80
CA ASN A 57 -11.26 4.08 -2.33
C ASN A 57 -12.07 2.93 -2.96
N GLY A 58 -13.31 3.26 -3.35
CA GLY A 58 -14.22 2.29 -3.96
C GLY A 58 -14.52 1.11 -3.04
N MET A 59 -14.78 1.34 -1.75
CA MET A 59 -15.09 0.29 -0.75
C MET A 59 -13.96 -0.73 -0.52
N GLY A 60 -12.70 -0.34 -0.76
CA GLY A 60 -11.53 -1.19 -0.56
C GLY A 60 -11.07 -1.95 -1.81
N TYR A 61 -11.72 -1.74 -2.96
CA TYR A 61 -11.33 -2.34 -4.24
C TYR A 61 -10.14 -1.64 -4.90
N LEU A 62 -9.75 -0.47 -4.40
CA LEU A 62 -8.59 0.26 -4.87
C LEU A 62 -7.83 0.81 -3.66
N CYS A 63 -6.52 0.59 -3.67
CA CYS A 63 -5.62 0.91 -2.56
C CYS A 63 -4.50 1.83 -3.07
N TYR A 64 -4.18 2.84 -2.27
CA TYR A 64 -3.11 3.80 -2.55
C TYR A 64 -1.97 3.62 -1.56
N ALA A 65 -0.75 3.56 -2.08
CA ALA A 65 0.43 3.40 -1.28
C ALA A 65 1.60 4.26 -1.79
N TYR A 66 2.50 4.61 -0.88
CA TYR A 66 3.83 5.04 -1.25
C TYR A 66 4.76 3.85 -1.39
N TYR A 67 5.60 3.89 -2.41
CA TYR A 67 6.71 2.96 -2.59
C TYR A 67 8.02 3.74 -2.68
N LYS A 68 8.95 3.47 -1.75
CA LYS A 68 10.33 3.98 -1.82
C LYS A 68 11.18 2.94 -2.52
N ALA A 69 11.68 3.26 -3.70
CA ALA A 69 12.51 2.37 -4.50
C ALA A 69 13.97 2.34 -4.05
N ARG A 70 14.75 1.41 -4.60
CA ARG A 70 16.20 1.28 -4.30
C ARG A 70 17.02 2.53 -4.65
N ASN A 71 16.56 3.32 -5.61
CA ASN A 71 17.19 4.58 -6.00
C ASN A 71 16.74 5.78 -5.13
N ASN A 72 16.07 5.52 -4.00
CA ASN A 72 15.49 6.51 -3.09
C ASN A 72 14.36 7.38 -3.67
N SER A 73 13.88 7.12 -4.89
CA SER A 73 12.68 7.79 -5.40
C SER A 73 11.43 7.24 -4.72
N ILE A 74 10.46 8.12 -4.50
CA ILE A 74 9.17 7.77 -3.87
C ILE A 74 8.07 7.88 -4.94
N TYR A 75 7.33 6.80 -5.12
CA TYR A 75 6.24 6.68 -6.08
C TYR A 75 4.91 6.54 -5.36
N ILE A 76 3.82 7.02 -5.96
CA ILE A 76 2.47 6.65 -5.56
C ILE A 76 2.06 5.45 -6.41
N ILE A 77 1.72 4.34 -5.74
CA ILE A 77 1.25 3.11 -6.36
C ILE A 77 -0.24 2.99 -6.09
N SER A 78 -1.00 2.71 -7.15
CA SER A 78 -2.43 2.44 -7.09
C SER A 78 -2.68 0.98 -7.47
N VAL A 79 -3.21 0.19 -6.53
CA VAL A 79 -3.46 -1.25 -6.74
C VAL A 79 -4.96 -1.51 -6.74
N SER A 80 -5.46 -2.09 -7.82
CA SER A 80 -6.84 -2.58 -7.90
C SER A 80 -6.91 -4.02 -7.40
N ILE A 81 -7.76 -4.25 -6.40
CA ILE A 81 -8.07 -5.59 -5.91
C ILE A 81 -9.26 -6.12 -6.72
N GLN A 82 -8.99 -7.00 -7.68
CA GLN A 82 -10.04 -7.58 -8.52
C GLN A 82 -10.59 -8.90 -7.97
N GLN A 83 -9.86 -9.57 -7.07
CA GLN A 83 -10.23 -10.90 -6.57
C GLN A 83 -10.12 -10.99 -5.05
N LEU A 84 -11.19 -11.47 -4.41
CA LEU A 84 -11.20 -11.82 -2.99
C LEU A 84 -10.40 -13.12 -2.78
N SER A 85 -9.51 -13.12 -1.79
CA SER A 85 -8.61 -14.25 -1.50
C SER A 85 -9.10 -15.15 -0.36
N SER A 86 -9.82 -14.61 0.62
CA SER A 86 -10.34 -15.35 1.78
C SER A 86 -11.47 -14.58 2.49
N PHE A 87 -12.19 -15.26 3.39
CA PHE A 87 -13.18 -14.65 4.29
C PHE A 87 -13.18 -15.36 5.66
N TRP A 88 -13.70 -14.70 6.69
CA TRP A 88 -13.89 -15.26 8.04
C TRP A 88 -15.17 -14.71 8.67
N ILE A 89 -15.85 -15.51 9.50
CA ILE A 89 -17.04 -15.09 10.24
C ILE A 89 -16.61 -14.45 11.56
N VAL A 90 -17.07 -13.22 11.84
CA VAL A 90 -16.80 -12.55 13.11
C VAL A 90 -17.76 -13.08 14.17
N ASP A 91 -17.33 -14.10 14.91
CA ASP A 91 -18.06 -14.74 15.99
C ASP A 91 -17.32 -14.64 17.34
N ASP A 92 -17.83 -15.32 18.37
CA ASP A 92 -17.24 -15.30 19.71
C ASP A 92 -15.90 -16.05 19.79
N GLU A 93 -15.61 -16.97 18.87
CA GLU A 93 -14.30 -17.62 18.79
C GLU A 93 -13.25 -16.66 18.24
N TRP A 94 -13.60 -15.90 17.20
CA TRP A 94 -12.75 -14.84 16.67
C TRP A 94 -12.44 -13.77 17.73
N LYS A 95 -13.46 -13.30 18.47
CA LYS A 95 -13.27 -12.31 19.56
C LYS A 95 -12.31 -12.82 20.62
N LYS A 96 -12.48 -14.07 21.08
CA LYS A 96 -11.55 -14.71 22.03
C LYS A 96 -10.12 -14.76 21.52
N THR A 97 -9.94 -15.01 20.21
CA THR A 97 -8.61 -15.09 19.60
C THR A 97 -7.87 -13.74 19.65
N ILE A 98 -8.60 -12.63 19.52
CA ILE A 98 -8.01 -11.28 19.56
C ILE A 98 -8.12 -10.57 20.91
N GLY A 99 -8.72 -11.22 21.92
CA GLY A 99 -8.87 -10.66 23.26
C GLY A 99 -9.99 -9.63 23.42
N LEU A 100 -11.06 -9.75 22.62
CA LEU A 100 -12.33 -9.01 22.78
C LEU A 100 -13.42 -9.86 23.47
#